data_AF-A0A7V4YYM2-F1
#
_entry.id   AF-A0A7V4YYM2-F1
#
_cell.length_a   1.000
_cell.length_b   1.000
_cell.length_c   1.000
_cell.angle_alpha   90.00
_cell.angle_beta   90.00
_cell.angle_gamma   90.00
#
_symmetry.space_group_name_H-M   'P 1'
#
loop_
_entity.id
_entity.type
_entity.pdbx_description
1 polymer ?
#
loop_
_entity_poly.entity_id
_entity_poly.type
_entity_poly.pdbx_seq_one_letter_code
_entity_poly.pdbx_strand_id
1 'polypeptide(L)' 'MNTELINPKDLTVAKFLALFNQFSRAEQTQIAKEIWGKTFAEQWDLLDAELPDVKMSEEEILEELRAVRYGKGAKN' A
#
# COMPACT_ATOMS: atom_id res chain seq x y z
N MET A 1 7.79 -1.81 -32.02
CA MET A 1 6.52 -1.47 -31.35
C MET A 1 6.27 0.01 -31.60
N ASN A 2 5.15 0.37 -32.25
CA ASN A 2 4.72 1.75 -32.36
C ASN A 2 4.12 2.16 -31.02
N THR A 3 4.92 2.76 -30.15
CA THR A 3 4.41 3.51 -29.01
C THR A 3 3.92 4.85 -29.55
N GLU A 4 2.69 4.86 -30.10
CA GLU A 4 1.96 6.11 -30.19
C GLU A 4 1.92 6.72 -28.79
N LEU A 5 2.39 7.96 -28.68
CA LEU A 5 2.48 8.68 -27.41
C LEU A 5 1.06 8.87 -26.88
N ILE A 6 0.65 7.99 -25.97
CA ILE A 6 -0.67 8.09 -25.32
C ILE A 6 -0.67 9.38 -24.52
N ASN A 7 -1.57 10.29 -24.87
CA ASN A 7 -1.80 11.51 -24.10
C ASN A 7 -2.24 11.10 -22.67
N PRO A 8 -1.53 11.52 -21.60
CA PRO A 8 -1.84 11.11 -20.23
C PRO A 8 -3.29 11.39 -19.80
N LYS A 9 -3.94 12.40 -20.41
CA LYS A 9 -5.32 12.77 -20.11
C LYS A 9 -6.38 11.80 -20.67
N ASP A 10 -6.01 10.95 -21.63
CA ASP A 10 -6.91 10.00 -22.29
C ASP A 10 -6.71 8.55 -21.83
N LEU A 11 -5.81 8.36 -20.85
CA LEU A 11 -5.45 7.07 -20.28
C LEU A 11 -6.43 6.69 -19.17
N THR A 12 -7.38 5.83 -19.49
CA THR A 12 -8.28 5.22 -18.50
C THR A 12 -7.61 4.04 -17.81
N VAL A 13 -8.11 3.64 -16.63
CA VAL A 13 -7.63 2.44 -15.92
C VAL A 13 -7.68 1.20 -16.83
N ALA A 14 -8.75 1.03 -17.60
CA ALA A 14 -8.89 -0.08 -18.54
C ALA A 14 -7.79 -0.08 -19.62
N LYS A 15 -7.46 1.09 -20.20
CA LYS A 15 -6.37 1.21 -21.18
C LYS A 15 -5.01 0.97 -20.54
N PHE A 16 -4.79 1.46 -19.33
CA PHE A 16 -3.57 1.20 -18.57
C PHE A 16 -3.39 -0.31 -18.33
N LEU A 17 -4.42 -1.02 -17.87
CA LEU A 17 -4.34 -2.46 -17.64
C LEU A 17 -4.09 -3.23 -18.95
N ALA A 18 -4.71 -2.81 -20.05
CA ALA A 18 -4.47 -3.41 -21.36
C ALA A 18 -3.01 -3.26 -21.83
N LEU A 19 -2.34 -2.14 -21.51
CA LEU A 19 -0.91 -1.93 -21.79
C LEU A 19 -0.03 -2.68 -20.80
N PHE A 20 -0.35 -2.61 -19.51
CA PHE A 20 0.38 -3.30 -18.44
C PHE A 20 0.47 -4.82 -18.71
N ASN A 21 -0.61 -5.41 -19.20
CA ASN A 21 -0.67 -6.83 -19.54
C ASN A 21 0.16 -7.22 -20.78
N GLN A 22 0.67 -6.26 -21.56
CA GLN A 22 1.57 -6.53 -22.70
C GLN A 22 3.03 -6.70 -22.27
N PHE A 23 3.40 -6.23 -21.08
CA PHE A 23 4.76 -6.39 -20.53
C PHE A 23 4.97 -7.80 -19.98
N SER A 24 6.24 -8.22 -19.90
CA SER A 24 6.61 -9.47 -19.24
C SER A 24 6.32 -9.41 -17.73
N ARG A 25 6.22 -10.57 -17.07
CA ARG A 25 6.01 -10.63 -15.61
C ARG A 25 7.08 -9.88 -14.81
N ALA A 26 8.33 -9.89 -15.28
CA ALA A 26 9.43 -9.17 -14.64
C ALA A 26 9.22 -7.66 -14.70
N GLU A 27 8.87 -7.14 -15.89
CA GLU A 27 8.58 -5.72 -16.11
C GLU A 27 7.31 -5.29 -15.36
N GLN A 28 6.26 -6.10 -15.36
CA GLN A 28 5.04 -5.87 -14.57
C GLN A 28 5.36 -5.72 -13.08
N THR A 29 6.22 -6.58 -12.54
CA THR A 29 6.65 -6.51 -11.14
C THR A 29 7.41 -5.22 -10.86
N GLN A 30 8.27 -4.79 -11.78
CA GLN A 30 9.03 -3.54 -11.63
C GLN A 30 8.12 -2.30 -11.71
N ILE A 31 7.19 -2.27 -12.68
CA ILE A 31 6.19 -1.21 -12.80
C ILE A 31 5.31 -1.13 -11.55
N ALA A 32 4.87 -2.29 -11.02
CA ALA A 32 4.07 -2.33 -9.80
C ALA A 32 4.85 -1.78 -8.59
N LYS A 33 6.15 -2.08 -8.46
CA LYS A 33 7.01 -1.53 -7.40
C LYS A 33 7.17 -0.01 -7.50
N GLU A 34 7.35 0.51 -8.70
CA GLU A 34 7.47 1.96 -8.94
C GLU A 34 6.17 2.70 -8.62
N ILE A 35 5.02 2.14 -9.02
CA ILE A 35 3.70 2.69 -8.67
C ILE A 35 3.54 2.66 -7.15
N TRP A 36 3.78 1.50 -6.54
CA TRP A 36 3.68 1.33 -5.09
C TRP A 36 4.54 2.35 -4.35
N GLY A 37 5.82 2.51 -4.70
CA GLY A 37 6.71 3.46 -4.02
C GLY A 37 6.23 4.91 -4.10
N LYS A 38 5.59 5.30 -5.21
CA LYS A 38 5.03 6.66 -5.38
C LYS A 38 3.73 6.86 -4.64
N THR A 39 2.86 5.84 -4.60
CA THR A 39 1.56 5.92 -3.91
C THR A 39 1.65 5.60 -2.42
N PHE A 40 2.75 5.00 -1.96
CA PHE A 40 2.90 4.52 -0.58
C PHE A 40 2.79 5.66 0.43
N ALA A 41 3.48 6.78 0.21
CA ALA A 41 3.44 7.92 1.11
C ALA A 41 2.03 8.52 1.21
N GLU A 42 1.36 8.75 0.08
CA GLU A 42 0.00 9.30 0.05
C GLU A 42 -1.04 8.37 0.70
N GLN A 43 -0.92 7.06 0.49
CA GLN A 43 -1.78 6.08 1.15
C GLN A 43 -1.51 5.98 2.65
N TRP A 44 -0.24 6.10 3.05
CA TRP A 44 0.17 6.10 4.45
C TRP A 44 -0.38 7.31 5.19
N ASP A 45 -0.28 8.50 4.61
CA ASP A 45 -0.81 9.74 5.20
C ASP A 45 -2.33 9.71 5.33
N LEU A 46 -3.05 9.12 4.36
CA LEU A 46 -4.50 8.92 4.45
C LEU A 46 -4.87 7.95 5.58
N LEU A 47 -4.15 6.83 5.69
CA LEU A 47 -4.36 5.85 6.75
C LEU A 47 -4.04 6.43 8.13
N ASP A 48 -2.97 7.22 8.24
CA ASP A 48 -2.57 7.91 9.47
C ASP A 48 -3.61 8.96 9.90
N ALA A 49 -4.19 9.69 8.93
CA ALA A 49 -5.28 10.63 9.19
C ALA A 49 -6.61 9.96 9.58
N GLU A 50 -6.83 8.70 9.19
CA GLU A 50 -7.98 7.90 9.59
C GLU A 50 -7.78 7.20 10.94
N LEU A 51 -6.54 7.16 11.47
CA LEU A 51 -6.31 6.63 12.80
C LEU A 51 -6.98 7.55 13.83
N PRO A 52 -7.81 6.99 14.72
CA PRO A 52 -8.39 7.78 15.80
C PRO A 52 -7.25 8.36 16.64
N ASP A 53 -7.39 9.62 17.04
CA ASP A 53 -6.43 10.32 17.91
C ASP A 53 -6.52 9.75 19.34
N VAL A 54 -6.06 8.52 19.48
CA VAL A 54 -6.02 7.79 20.74
C VAL A 54 -4.69 8.17 21.38
N LYS A 55 -4.75 9.03 22.40
CA LYS A 55 -3.65 9.15 23.37
C LYS A 55 -3.58 7.84 24.15
N MET A 56 -2.94 6.83 23.58
CA MET A 56 -2.56 5.66 24.35
C MET A 56 -1.44 6.07 25.31
N SER A 57 -1.60 5.78 26.60
CA SER A 57 -0.48 5.95 27.52
C SER A 57 0.62 4.95 27.18
N GLU A 58 1.85 5.24 27.60
CA GLU A 58 2.99 4.35 27.40
C GLU A 58 2.72 2.95 27.99
N GLU A 59 1.91 2.87 29.07
CA GLU A 59 1.44 1.60 29.64
C GLU A 59 0.50 0.81 28.72
N GLU A 60 -0.45 1.46 28.05
CA GLU A 60 -1.40 0.78 27.14
C GLU A 60 -0.70 0.22 25.90
N ILE A 61 0.32 0.92 25.39
CA ILE A 61 1.16 0.44 24.27
C ILE A 61 1.98 -0.79 24.72
N LEU A 62 2.53 -0.76 25.94
CA LEU A 62 3.29 -1.88 26.50
C LEU A 62 2.42 -3.11 26.75
N GLU A 63 1.16 -2.93 27.15
CA GLU A 63 0.20 -4.04 27.31
C GLU A 63 -0.15 -4.69 25.98
N GLU A 64 -0.44 -3.90 24.93
CA GLU A 64 -0.71 -4.43 23.59
C GLU A 64 0.51 -5.16 23.01
N LEU A 65 1.72 -4.60 23.16
CA LEU A 65 2.96 -5.27 22.74
C LEU A 65 3.21 -6.58 23.47
N ARG A 66 2.89 -6.66 24.77
CA ARG A 66 2.96 -7.92 25.54
C ARG A 66 1.89 -8.91 25.08
N ALA A 67 0.67 -8.46 24.79
CA ALA A 67 -0.41 -9.31 24.30
C ALA A 67 -0.08 -9.95 22.95
N VAL A 68 0.55 -9.20 22.04
CA VAL A 68 1.02 -9.69 20.74
C VAL A 68 2.24 -10.61 20.90
N ARG A 69 3.23 -10.23 21.72
CA ARG A 69 4.47 -11.01 21.91
C ARG A 69 4.26 -12.34 22.65
N TYR A 70 3.33 -12.38 23.59
CA TYR A 70 3.05 -13.57 24.40
C TYR A 70 1.74 -14.26 24.05
N GLY A 71 1.06 -13.82 22.96
CA GLY A 71 -0.09 -14.48 22.35
C GLY A 71 -1.08 -15.07 23.34
N LYS A 72 -1.81 -14.24 24.08
CA LYS A 72 -2.81 -14.66 25.09
C LYS A 72 -2.34 -15.81 25.98
N GLY A 73 -1.70 -15.48 27.10
CA GLY A 73 -1.78 -16.27 28.33
C GLY A 73 -3.17 -16.16 29.00
N ALA A 74 -4.25 -16.33 28.23
CA ALA A 74 -5.60 -16.52 28.75
C ALA A 74 -6.01 -17.99 28.52
N LYS A 75 -5.35 -18.88 29.26
CA LYS A 75 -5.91 -20.17 29.70
C LYS A 75 -5.38 -20.48 31.10
N ASN A 76 -5.97 -19.82 32.09
CA ASN A 76 -6.66 -20.40 33.25
C ASN A 76 -6.97 -19.30 34.25
#